data_AF-A0A2Z4W7A1-F1
#
_entry.id   AF-A0A2Z4W7A1-F1
#
_cell.length_a   1.000
_cell.length_b   1.000
_cell.length_c   1.000
_cell.angle_alpha   90.00
_cell.angle_beta   90.00
_cell.angle_gamma   90.00
#
_symmetry.space_group_name_H-M   'P 1'
#
loop_
_entity.id
_entity.type
_entity.pdbx_description
1 polymer ?
#
loop_
_entity_poly.entity_id
_entity_poly.type
_entity_poly.pdbx_seq_one_letter_code
_entity_poly.pdbx_strand_id
1 'polypeptide(L)' 'MKLALNFKNGQKRIFTQQETDQIIKQLNYMKLFQFFMGNRKINGTINLLGQQISANDVFSIEFIL' A
#
# COMPACT_ATOMS: atom_id res chain seq x y z
N MET A 1 13.13 -8.42 -1.03
CA MET A 1 11.73 -7.99 -1.24
C MET A 1 11.57 -6.52 -0.88
N LYS A 2 11.15 -5.72 -1.86
CA LYS A 2 10.84 -4.29 -1.74
C LYS A 2 9.37 -4.09 -2.08
N LEU A 3 8.70 -3.19 -1.38
CA LEU A 3 7.35 -2.77 -1.72
C LEU A 3 7.40 -1.61 -2.70
N ALA A 4 6.53 -1.62 -3.71
CA ALA A 4 6.31 -0.51 -4.61
C ALA A 4 4.84 -0.11 -4.63
N LEU A 5 4.59 1.20 -4.62
CA LEU A 5 3.30 1.80 -4.90
C LEU A 5 3.35 2.43 -6.28
N ASN A 6 2.46 2.00 -7.15
CA ASN A 6 2.24 2.66 -8.43
C ASN A 6 1.01 3.54 -8.28
N PHE A 7 1.15 4.82 -8.63
CA PHE A 7 0.08 5.80 -8.58
C PHE A 7 -0.58 5.95 -9.95
N LYS A 8 -1.85 6.33 -9.98
CA LYS A 8 -2.60 6.55 -11.23
C LYS A 8 -2.03 7.69 -12.10
N ASN A 9 -1.28 8.61 -11.49
CA ASN A 9 -0.57 9.69 -12.18
C ASN A 9 0.76 9.23 -12.83
N GLY A 10 1.08 7.94 -12.80
CA GLY A 10 2.32 7.39 -13.35
C GLY A 10 3.54 7.49 -12.42
N GLN A 11 3.40 8.10 -11.23
CA GLN A 11 4.47 8.08 -10.23
C GLN A 11 4.62 6.69 -9.64
N LYS A 12 5.86 6.32 -9.32
CA LYS A 12 6.20 5.08 -8.63
C LYS A 12 7.02 5.40 -7.40
N ARG A 13 6.59 4.89 -6.25
CA ARG A 13 7.36 4.95 -5.00
C ARG A 13 7.84 3.56 -4.65
N ILE A 14 9.16 3.41 -4.56
CA ILE A 14 9.80 2.15 -4.17
C ILE A 14 10.35 2.35 -2.76
N PHE A 15 9.93 1.48 -1.85
CA PHE A 15 10.42 1.46 -0.48
C PHE A 15 11.68 0.61 -0.40
N THR A 16 12.59 1.03 0.49
CA THR A 16 13.73 0.20 0.90
C THR A 16 13.25 -1.06 1.61
N GLN A 17 14.15 -2.02 1.81
CA GLN A 17 13.82 -3.25 2.54
C GLN A 17 13.41 -2.96 3.99
N GLN A 18 14.13 -2.06 4.69
CA GLN A 18 13.79 -1.68 6.06
C GLN A 18 12.41 -1.03 6.16
N GLU A 19 12.09 -0.11 5.24
CA GLU A 19 10.76 0.51 5.16
C GLU A 19 9.66 -0.50 4.85
N THR A 20 9.93 -1.44 3.94
CA THR A 20 9.02 -2.52 3.58
C THR A 20 8.70 -3.39 4.80
N ASP A 21 9.72 -3.78 5.57
CA ASP A 21 9.55 -4.58 6.78
C ASP A 21 8.72 -3.85 7.84
N GLN A 22 8.89 -2.52 7.97
CA GLN A 22 8.09 -1.70 8.88
C GLN A 22 6.62 -1.62 8.43
N ILE A 23 6.37 -1.39 7.14
CA ILE A 23 5.03 -1.32 6.56
C ILE A 23 4.30 -2.64 6.76
N ILE A 24 4.96 -3.77 6.47
CA ILE A 24 4.39 -5.11 6.64
C ILE A 24 4.07 -5.39 8.11
N LYS A 25 4.93 -4.99 9.06
CA LYS A 25 4.68 -5.15 10.49
C LYS A 25 3.50 -4.32 11.00
N GLN A 26 3.26 -3.15 10.42
CA GLN A 26 2.15 -2.25 10.80
C GLN A 26 0.84 -2.56 10.07
N LEU A 27 0.92 -3.27 8.94
CA LEU A 27 -0.25 -3.73 8.20
C LEU A 27 -0.99 -4.80 9.00
N ASN A 28 -2.20 -4.46 9.44
CA ASN A 28 -3.09 -5.42 10.06
C ASN A 28 -3.64 -6.35 8.97
N TYR A 29 -3.09 -7.57 8.86
CA TYR A 29 -3.42 -8.57 7.83
C TYR A 29 -4.92 -8.84 7.69
N MET A 30 -5.69 -8.74 8.79
CA MET A 30 -7.16 -8.84 8.75
C MET A 30 -7.82 -7.73 7.92
N LYS A 31 -7.30 -6.49 7.99
CA LYS A 31 -7.80 -5.38 7.17
C LYS A 31 -7.43 -5.56 5.70
N LEU A 32 -6.27 -6.13 5.40
CA LEU A 32 -5.87 -6.50 4.03
C LEU A 32 -6.75 -7.61 3.46
N PHE A 33 -7.09 -8.63 4.26
CA PHE A 33 -8.01 -9.67 3.84
C PHE A 33 -9.41 -9.14 3.56
N GLN A 34 -9.93 -8.29 4.45
CA GLN A 34 -11.19 -7.57 4.23
C GLN A 34 -11.13 -6.64 3.00
N PHE A 35 -9.95 -6.08 2.72
CA PHE A 35 -9.65 -5.26 1.53
C PHE A 35 -9.69 -6.07 0.23
N PHE A 36 -9.17 -7.30 0.21
CA PHE A 36 -9.22 -8.16 -0.98
C PHE A 36 -10.58 -8.84 -1.18
N MET A 37 -11.31 -9.15 -0.11
CA MET A 37 -12.61 -9.81 -0.18
C MET A 37 -13.78 -8.84 -0.43
N GLY A 38 -13.63 -7.56 -0.09
CA GLY A 38 -14.66 -6.55 -0.27
C GLY A 38 -14.57 -5.89 -1.64
N ASN A 39 -15.51 -6.18 -2.54
CA ASN A 39 -15.75 -5.48 -3.82
C ASN A 39 -16.15 -3.98 -3.66
N ARG A 40 -15.70 -3.30 -2.60
CA ARG A 40 -16.05 -1.92 -2.27
C ARG A 40 -14.96 -1.00 -2.81
N LYS A 41 -15.37 -0.03 -3.66
CA LYS A 41 -14.53 1.11 -4.04
C LYS A 41 -13.95 1.74 -2.78
N ILE A 42 -12.62 1.77 -2.70
CA ILE A 42 -11.90 2.20 -1.50
C ILE A 42 -11.82 3.71 -1.47
N ASN A 43 -12.80 4.33 -0.81
CA ASN A 43 -12.68 5.72 -0.39
C ASN A 43 -12.04 5.74 1.00
N GLY A 44 -10.72 5.92 1.07
CA GLY A 44 -9.98 5.98 2.33
C GLY A 44 -8.51 6.37 2.16
N THR A 45 -7.83 6.65 3.26
CA THR A 45 -6.38 6.91 3.29
C THR A 45 -5.62 5.71 3.85
N ILE A 46 -4.52 5.36 3.19
CA ILE A 46 -3.54 4.37 3.61
C ILE A 46 -2.44 5.12 4.34
N ASN A 47 -2.18 4.79 5.60
CA ASN A 47 -1.04 5.35 6.32
C ASN A 47 0.19 4.47 6.04
N LEU A 48 1.18 5.02 5.34
CA LEU A 48 2.46 4.36 5.08
C LEU A 48 3.58 5.22 5.65
N LEU A 49 4.27 4.70 6.68
CA LEU A 49 5.37 5.38 7.37
C LEU A 49 5.01 6.79 7.88
N GLY A 50 3.78 6.98 8.35
CA GLY A 50 3.29 8.26 8.83
C GLY A 50 2.74 9.20 7.75
N GLN A 51 2.82 8.81 6.47
CA GLN A 51 2.20 9.56 5.38
C GLN A 51 0.83 8.99 5.04
N GLN A 52 -0.19 9.85 5.06
CA GLN A 52 -1.52 9.49 4.59
C GLN A 52 -1.58 9.61 3.07
N ILE A 53 -1.77 8.48 2.40
CA ILE A 53 -1.89 8.37 0.95
C ILE A 53 -3.34 8.02 0.63
N SER A 54 -3.98 8.77 -0.26
CA SER A 54 -5.32 8.43 -0.74
C SER A 54 -5.29 7.10 -1.48
N ALA A 55 -6.10 6.13 -1.04
CA ALA A 55 -6.23 4.84 -1.72
C ALA A 55 -6.76 5.00 -3.15
N ASN A 56 -7.47 6.09 -3.43
CA ASN A 56 -7.96 6.42 -4.76
C ASN A 56 -6.84 6.80 -5.74
N ASP A 57 -5.70 7.27 -5.24
CA ASP A 57 -4.56 7.68 -6.08
C ASP A 57 -3.62 6.51 -6.38
N VAL A 58 -3.74 5.42 -5.60
CA VAL A 58 -2.97 4.19 -5.80
C VAL A 58 -3.61 3.37 -6.92
N PHE A 59 -2.80 3.00 -7.90
CA PHE A 59 -3.16 2.10 -8.98
C PHE A 59 -2.89 0.64 -8.60
N SER A 60 -1.69 0.35 -8.09
CA SER A 60 -1.31 -0.99 -7.63
C SER A 60 -0.28 -0.96 -6.53
N ILE A 61 -0.22 -2.06 -5.76
CA ILE A 61 0.82 -2.34 -4.78
C ILE A 61 1.55 -3.60 -5.25
N GLU A 62 2.86 -3.52 -5.40
CA GLU A 62 3.69 -4.61 -5.92
C GLU A 62 4.78 -4.99 -4.92
N PHE A 63 5.04 -6.30 -4.79
CA PHE A 63 6.22 -6.81 -4.13
C PHE A 63 7.25 -7.17 -5.18
N ILE A 64 8.38 -6.48 -5.15
CA ILE A 64 9.52 -6.68 -6.05
C ILE A 64 10.54 -7.54 -5.30
N LEU A 65 10.92 -8.69 -5.85
CA LEU A 65 11.90 -9.59 -5.24
C LEU A 65 13.30 -8.96 -5.20
#